data_AF-A0A4Y2N229-F1
#
_entry.id   AF-A0A4Y2N229-F1
#
_cell.length_a   1.000
_cell.length_b   1.000
_cell.length_c   1.000
_cell.angle_alpha   90.00
_cell.angle_beta   90.00
_cell.angle_gamma   90.00
#
_symmetry.space_group_name_H-M   'P 1'
#
loop_
_entity.id
_entity.type
_entity.pdbx_description
1 polymer ?
#
loop_
_entity_poly.entity_id
_entity_poly.type
_entity_poly.pdbx_seq_one_letter_code
_entity_poly.pdbx_strand_id
1 'polypeptide(L)'
;MEWYSKSWANNNMRVHLNGDPSAQQFADKLLKLRNDAITPNNQDGCIAMQSIRRIVKTQQELKEGVFPNVSQHFIVYSWMCQRVILFPRNEDVSVMNKQLLQELPDSVHVYKSIETKCRISEAFNYPIEFLNTLGPPGVHSHTSEIRIGAQIILLRTLHPPSLYNGTRLRIKKLMTNIIEAPIVTQYAAGENVFILRISIIP
;
A
#
# COMPACT_ATOMS: atom_id res chain seq x y z
N MET A 1 30.17 -27.01 27.47
CA MET A 1 29.12 -27.45 26.53
C MET A 1 28.15 -26.29 26.37
N GLU A 2 28.60 -25.20 25.76
CA GLU A 2 28.42 -24.90 24.33
C GLU A 2 26.93 -24.87 23.93
N TRP A 3 26.29 -23.74 24.22
CA TRP A 3 25.11 -23.35 23.47
C TRP A 3 25.58 -22.70 22.16
N TYR A 4 25.29 -23.40 21.08
CA TYR A 4 25.57 -23.03 19.71
C TYR A 4 25.16 -21.59 19.39
N SER A 5 26.16 -20.75 19.10
CA SER A 5 25.97 -19.61 18.21
C SER A 5 25.55 -20.15 16.83
N LYS A 6 24.45 -19.65 16.27
CA LYS A 6 24.12 -19.82 14.85
C LYS A 6 23.58 -18.51 14.27
N SER A 7 24.52 -17.59 14.08
CA SER A 7 24.80 -16.87 12.82
C SER A 7 23.77 -17.05 11.70
N TRP A 8 22.69 -16.27 11.69
CA TRP A 8 21.99 -15.91 10.46
C TRP A 8 21.64 -14.40 10.50
N ALA A 9 21.80 -13.74 9.35
CA ALA A 9 21.59 -12.31 9.07
C ALA A 9 22.75 -11.32 9.36
N ASN A 10 23.96 -11.60 8.89
CA ASN A 10 24.99 -10.55 8.72
C ASN A 10 24.74 -9.65 7.50
N ASN A 11 23.74 -9.96 6.66
CA ASN A 11 23.46 -9.20 5.45
C ASN A 11 21.95 -9.08 5.20
N ASN A 12 21.46 -7.86 4.99
CA ASN A 12 20.06 -7.63 4.67
C ASN A 12 19.85 -7.84 3.15
N MET A 13 19.54 -9.08 2.75
CA MET A 13 19.38 -9.47 1.35
C MET A 13 18.24 -8.71 0.63
N ARG A 14 17.32 -8.07 1.36
CA ARG A 14 16.23 -7.27 0.76
C ARG A 14 16.70 -5.98 0.11
N VAL A 15 17.90 -5.49 0.46
CA VAL A 15 18.40 -4.19 0.02
C VAL A 15 19.17 -4.29 -1.29
N HIS A 16 19.77 -5.45 -1.56
CA HIS A 16 20.54 -5.72 -2.78
C HIS A 16 19.67 -5.91 -4.03
N LEU A 17 18.34 -5.94 -3.90
CA LEU A 17 17.44 -6.17 -5.02
C LEU A 17 17.35 -4.98 -6.00
N ASN A 18 17.62 -3.75 -5.54
CA ASN A 18 17.45 -2.54 -6.36
C ASN A 18 18.68 -1.62 -6.42
N GLY A 19 19.78 -1.95 -5.73
CA GLY A 19 21.02 -1.14 -5.75
C GLY A 19 20.87 0.28 -5.16
N ASP A 20 19.83 0.55 -4.37
CA ASP A 20 19.56 1.88 -3.79
C ASP A 20 20.57 2.19 -2.65
N PRO A 21 21.45 3.19 -2.82
CA PRO A 21 22.46 3.54 -1.82
C PRO A 21 21.85 4.00 -0.48
N SER A 22 20.66 4.62 -0.50
CA SER A 22 19.98 5.06 0.71
C SER A 22 19.42 3.86 1.48
N ALA A 23 18.86 2.87 0.77
CA ALA A 23 18.41 1.63 1.38
C ALA A 23 19.59 0.86 1.99
N GLN A 24 20.76 0.86 1.34
CA GLN A 24 21.99 0.27 1.86
C GLN A 24 22.47 0.95 3.14
N GLN A 25 22.54 2.28 3.15
CA GLN A 25 22.89 3.04 4.36
C GLN A 25 21.92 2.76 5.53
N PHE A 26 20.62 2.66 5.25
CA PHE A 26 19.63 2.33 6.28
C PHE A 26 19.82 0.90 6.80
N ALA A 27 20.06 -0.06 5.92
CA ALA A 27 20.34 -1.44 6.30
C ALA A 27 21.62 -1.56 7.14
N ASP A 28 22.68 -0.86 6.77
CA ASP A 28 23.94 -0.82 7.52
C ASP A 28 23.72 -0.21 8.91
N LYS A 29 22.88 0.83 9.03
CA LYS A 29 22.48 1.39 10.34
C LYS A 29 21.72 0.36 11.18
N LEU A 30 20.81 -0.42 10.59
CA LEU A 30 20.10 -1.50 11.30
C LEU A 30 21.05 -2.62 11.73
N LEU A 31 22.07 -2.96 10.93
CA LEU A 31 23.10 -3.92 11.30
C LEU A 31 23.96 -3.42 12.46
N LYS A 32 24.34 -2.14 12.43
CA LYS A 32 25.06 -1.49 13.54
C LYS A 32 24.22 -1.48 14.82
N LEU A 33 22.91 -1.24 14.71
CA LEU A 33 21.99 -1.31 15.83
C LEU A 33 21.96 -2.73 16.44
N ARG A 34 21.87 -3.76 15.59
CA ARG A 34 21.85 -5.17 16.03
C ARG A 34 23.13 -5.58 16.75
N ASN A 35 24.27 -5.07 16.30
CA ASN A 35 25.59 -5.44 16.82
C ASN A 35 26.03 -4.54 17.99
N ASP A 36 25.11 -3.80 18.61
CA ASP A 36 25.38 -2.83 19.68
C ASP A 36 26.47 -1.78 19.34
N ALA A 37 26.71 -1.57 18.05
CA ALA A 37 27.71 -0.63 17.55
C ALA A 37 27.18 0.82 17.49
N ILE A 38 25.90 1.02 17.78
CA ILE A 38 25.31 2.35 18.01
C ILE A 38 25.32 2.59 19.52
N THR A 39 26.22 3.45 19.97
CA THR A 39 26.32 3.80 21.39
C THR A 39 25.08 4.57 21.84
N PRO A 40 24.49 4.23 23.00
CA PRO A 40 23.45 5.04 23.63
C PRO A 40 23.95 6.47 23.83
N ASN A 41 23.13 7.46 23.48
CA ASN A 41 23.49 8.87 23.69
C ASN A 41 23.23 9.33 25.14
N ASN A 42 22.65 8.46 25.97
CA ASN A 42 22.11 8.79 27.28
C ASN A 42 22.52 7.71 28.30
N GLN A 43 22.53 8.07 29.58
CA GLN A 43 22.88 7.15 30.69
C GLN A 43 21.88 5.99 30.86
N ASP A 44 20.69 6.09 30.27
CA ASP A 44 19.62 5.08 30.38
C ASP A 44 19.74 3.90 29.38
N GLY A 45 20.84 3.83 28.62
CA GLY A 45 21.06 2.74 27.64
C GLY A 45 20.16 2.80 26.39
N CYS A 46 19.38 3.88 26.23
CA CYS A 46 18.49 4.07 25.09
C CYS A 46 19.19 4.73 23.89
N ILE A 47 18.82 4.29 22.68
CA ILE A 47 19.32 4.84 21.42
C ILE A 47 18.34 5.88 20.89
N ALA A 48 18.84 7.08 20.61
CA ALA A 48 18.03 8.16 20.05
C ALA A 48 17.56 7.82 18.62
N MET A 49 16.25 7.79 18.38
CA MET A 49 15.69 7.45 17.05
C MET A 49 16.18 8.35 15.90
N GLN A 50 16.61 9.58 16.22
CA GLN A 50 17.14 10.54 15.25
C GLN A 50 18.43 10.06 14.56
N SER A 51 19.20 9.17 15.19
CA SER A 51 20.42 8.61 14.60
C SER A 51 20.12 7.57 13.50
N ILE A 52 18.94 6.95 13.57
CA ILE A 52 18.53 5.84 12.69
C ILE A 52 17.61 6.32 11.58
N ARG A 53 16.70 7.26 11.88
CA ARG A 53 15.67 7.72 10.93
C ARG A 53 15.38 9.21 11.06
N ARG A 54 14.82 9.78 9.99
CA ARG A 54 14.23 11.12 10.04
C ARG A 54 12.93 11.07 10.84
N ILE A 55 12.84 11.87 11.89
CA ILE A 55 11.59 12.10 12.63
C ILE A 55 10.91 13.33 12.02
N VAL A 56 9.63 13.20 11.73
CA VAL A 56 8.77 14.28 11.26
C VAL A 56 7.72 14.58 12.32
N LYS A 57 7.28 15.84 12.40
CA LYS A 57 6.34 16.29 13.45
C LYS A 57 4.89 16.27 12.97
N THR A 58 4.67 16.34 11.67
CA THR A 58 3.32 16.43 11.08
C THR A 58 3.11 15.41 9.96
N GLN A 59 1.84 15.05 9.72
CA GLN A 59 1.47 14.21 8.57
C GLN A 59 1.80 14.91 7.24
N GLN A 60 1.74 16.24 7.19
CA GLN A 60 2.08 17.02 6.00
C GLN A 60 3.58 16.92 5.68
N GLU A 61 4.46 17.04 6.69
CA GLU A 61 5.90 16.80 6.51
C GLU A 61 6.20 15.37 6.05
N LEU A 62 5.46 14.38 6.55
CA LEU A 62 5.57 13.00 6.10
C LEU A 62 5.16 12.87 4.63
N LYS A 63 4.01 13.45 4.26
CA LYS A 63 3.46 13.43 2.91
C LYS A 63 4.42 14.07 1.92
N GLU A 64 4.86 15.31 2.16
CA GLU A 64 5.82 15.99 1.28
C GLU A 64 7.19 15.30 1.28
N GLY A 65 7.55 14.68 2.40
CA GLY A 65 8.77 13.91 2.51
C GLY A 65 8.79 12.64 1.66
N VAL A 66 7.63 12.03 1.42
CA VAL A 66 7.51 10.77 0.66
C VAL A 66 6.98 11.02 -0.75
N PHE A 67 6.01 11.90 -0.95
CA PHE A 67 5.38 12.24 -2.24
C PHE A 67 5.48 13.74 -2.55
N PRO A 68 6.70 14.30 -2.74
CA PRO A 68 6.85 15.71 -3.07
C PRO A 68 6.26 16.04 -4.45
N ASN A 69 5.45 17.10 -4.51
CA ASN A 69 4.81 17.58 -5.76
C ASN A 69 4.10 16.47 -6.54
N VAL A 70 3.25 15.68 -5.86
CA VAL A 70 2.57 14.52 -6.45
C VAL A 70 1.80 14.89 -7.72
N SER A 71 1.19 16.07 -7.78
CA SER A 71 0.45 16.59 -8.94
C SER A 71 1.29 16.72 -10.22
N GLN A 72 2.61 16.84 -10.10
CA GLN A 72 3.55 16.93 -11.24
C GLN A 72 4.18 15.57 -11.57
N HIS A 73 4.52 14.80 -10.53
CA HIS A 73 5.26 13.55 -10.71
C HIS A 73 4.38 12.31 -10.84
N PHE A 74 3.07 12.41 -10.60
CA PHE A 74 2.17 11.26 -10.69
C PHE A 74 2.20 10.59 -12.06
N ILE A 75 2.63 11.26 -13.14
CA ILE A 75 2.78 10.68 -14.48
C ILE A 75 3.97 9.72 -14.55
N VAL A 76 5.04 9.97 -13.80
CA VAL A 76 6.26 9.18 -13.84
C VAL A 76 6.05 7.86 -13.09
N TYR A 77 6.03 6.76 -13.85
CA TYR A 77 5.73 5.43 -13.31
C TYR A 77 6.70 5.02 -12.19
N SER A 78 8.00 5.04 -12.45
CA SER A 78 9.02 4.63 -11.47
C SER A 78 8.96 5.46 -10.19
N TRP A 79 8.73 6.77 -10.31
CA TRP A 79 8.67 7.69 -9.18
C TRP A 79 7.51 7.36 -8.23
N MET A 80 6.31 7.16 -8.77
CA MET A 80 5.13 6.86 -7.96
C MET A 80 5.25 5.47 -7.32
N CYS A 81 5.69 4.49 -8.11
CA CYS A 81 5.71 3.06 -7.78
C CYS A 81 6.69 2.63 -6.68
N GLN A 82 7.69 3.48 -6.37
CA GLN A 82 8.73 3.18 -5.38
C GLN A 82 8.40 3.71 -3.97
N ARG A 83 7.21 4.29 -3.78
CA ARG A 83 6.84 5.03 -2.56
C ARG A 83 5.63 4.41 -1.89
N VAL A 84 5.61 4.44 -0.57
CA VAL A 84 4.46 4.00 0.25
C VAL A 84 4.51 4.71 1.59
N ILE A 85 3.34 5.04 2.13
CA ILE A 85 3.18 5.48 3.51
C ILE A 85 2.34 4.43 4.23
N LEU A 86 2.78 4.03 5.41
CA LEU A 86 2.11 3.04 6.24
C LEU A 86 1.65 3.71 7.53
N PHE A 87 0.40 3.45 7.92
CA PHE A 87 -0.14 3.86 9.22
C PHE A 87 -0.54 2.66 10.06
N PRO A 88 -0.53 2.79 11.39
CA PRO A 88 -1.05 1.76 12.29
C PRO A 88 -2.58 1.59 12.20
N ARG A 89 -3.33 2.63 11.83
CA ARG A 89 -4.80 2.65 11.80
C ARG A 89 -5.33 2.95 10.41
N ASN A 90 -6.39 2.25 10.00
CA ASN A 90 -7.03 2.44 8.70
C ASN A 90 -7.70 3.81 8.54
N GLU A 91 -8.13 4.44 9.63
CA GLU A 91 -8.67 5.81 9.61
C GLU A 91 -7.64 6.82 9.10
N ASP A 92 -6.41 6.75 9.62
CA ASP A 92 -5.29 7.60 9.20
C ASP A 92 -4.91 7.33 7.74
N VAL A 93 -4.92 6.05 7.33
CA VAL A 93 -4.72 5.66 5.91
C VAL A 93 -5.78 6.33 5.02
N SER A 94 -7.05 6.30 5.44
CA SER A 94 -8.16 6.88 4.68
C SER A 94 -8.00 8.39 4.49
N VAL A 95 -7.63 9.12 5.56
CA VAL A 95 -7.37 10.56 5.50
C VAL A 95 -6.22 10.86 4.53
N MET A 96 -5.09 10.17 4.65
CA MET A 96 -3.93 10.42 3.79
C MET A 96 -4.18 10.04 2.32
N ASN A 97 -4.83 8.89 2.08
CA ASN A 97 -5.18 8.48 0.73
C ASN A 97 -6.12 9.49 0.05
N LYS A 98 -7.09 10.04 0.79
CA LYS A 98 -7.98 11.10 0.27
C LYS A 98 -7.20 12.37 -0.09
N GLN A 99 -6.29 12.81 0.76
CA GLN A 99 -5.45 13.98 0.49
C GLN A 99 -4.60 13.80 -0.77
N LEU A 100 -3.88 12.67 -0.88
CA LEU A 100 -3.06 12.35 -2.05
C LEU A 100 -3.90 12.20 -3.32
N LEU A 101 -5.09 11.61 -3.22
CA LEU A 101 -6.01 11.47 -4.35
C LEU A 101 -6.50 12.84 -4.84
N GLN A 102 -6.83 13.77 -3.93
CA GLN A 102 -7.31 15.10 -4.28
C GLN A 102 -6.27 15.94 -5.05
N GLU A 103 -4.98 15.71 -4.81
CA GLU A 103 -3.87 16.40 -5.47
C GLU A 103 -3.57 15.89 -6.88
N LEU A 104 -4.10 14.74 -7.28
CA LEU A 104 -3.95 14.26 -8.66
C LEU A 104 -4.77 15.15 -9.61
N PRO A 105 -4.22 15.61 -10.74
CA PRO A 105 -4.90 16.61 -11.58
C PRO A 105 -6.11 16.04 -12.35
N ASP A 106 -6.24 14.73 -12.48
CA ASP A 106 -7.32 14.09 -13.22
C ASP A 106 -8.66 14.08 -12.47
N SER A 107 -9.75 14.01 -13.23
CA SER A 107 -11.12 13.95 -12.70
C SER A 107 -11.37 12.70 -11.86
N VAL A 108 -12.12 12.83 -10.78
CA VAL A 108 -12.63 11.70 -9.98
C VAL A 108 -13.57 10.86 -10.83
N HIS A 109 -13.29 9.56 -10.92
CA HIS A 109 -14.24 8.56 -11.39
C HIS A 109 -14.84 7.83 -10.19
N VAL A 110 -16.14 7.58 -10.26
CA VAL A 110 -16.91 7.04 -9.16
C VAL A 110 -17.48 5.68 -9.55
N TYR A 111 -16.94 4.61 -8.95
CA TYR A 111 -17.49 3.27 -9.11
C TYR A 111 -18.46 2.97 -7.97
N LYS A 112 -19.72 2.72 -8.32
CA LYS A 112 -20.75 2.31 -7.35
C LYS A 112 -20.85 0.80 -7.31
N SER A 113 -20.87 0.22 -6.10
CA SER A 113 -21.26 -1.19 -5.94
C SER A 113 -22.73 -1.35 -6.29
N ILE A 114 -23.09 -2.49 -6.89
CA ILE A 114 -24.45 -2.84 -7.30
C ILE A 114 -24.69 -4.16 -6.61
N GLU A 115 -25.45 -4.11 -5.55
CA GLU A 115 -25.92 -5.29 -4.84
C GLU A 115 -27.00 -5.94 -5.70
N THR A 116 -26.60 -6.92 -6.51
CA THR A 116 -27.59 -7.72 -7.24
C THR A 116 -28.09 -8.79 -6.29
N LYS A 117 -29.38 -8.79 -5.97
CA LYS A 117 -30.01 -9.85 -5.16
C LYS A 117 -29.75 -11.20 -5.84
N CYS A 118 -29.10 -12.12 -5.12
CA CYS A 118 -29.05 -13.53 -5.54
C CYS A 118 -30.49 -14.02 -5.81
N ARG A 119 -30.67 -14.78 -6.90
CA ARG A 119 -31.97 -15.38 -7.23
C ARG A 119 -32.44 -16.24 -6.05
N ILE A 120 -33.74 -16.14 -5.79
CA ILE A 120 -34.44 -16.38 -4.53
C ILE A 120 -34.54 -17.88 -4.16
N SER A 121 -33.72 -18.76 -4.73
CA SER A 121 -33.79 -20.19 -4.39
C SER A 121 -32.82 -20.64 -3.28
N GLU A 122 -31.83 -19.83 -2.93
CA GLU A 122 -30.85 -20.17 -1.86
C GLU A 122 -30.67 -19.08 -0.80
N ALA A 123 -31.32 -17.91 -0.96
CA ALA A 123 -31.19 -16.76 -0.06
C ALA A 123 -32.28 -16.72 1.03
N PHE A 124 -32.44 -17.81 1.80
CA PHE A 124 -33.25 -17.75 3.02
C PHE A 124 -32.42 -17.17 4.18
N ASN A 125 -32.94 -16.08 4.74
CA ASN A 125 -32.79 -15.61 6.14
C ASN A 125 -31.97 -14.35 6.47
N TYR A 126 -31.73 -13.42 5.55
CA TYR A 126 -31.20 -12.11 5.98
C TYR A 126 -32.05 -10.94 5.48
N PRO A 127 -32.68 -10.18 6.40
CA PRO A 127 -33.33 -8.92 6.08
C PRO A 127 -32.35 -7.96 5.40
N ILE A 128 -32.85 -7.11 4.50
CA ILE A 128 -32.01 -6.12 3.82
C ILE A 128 -31.40 -5.16 4.85
N GLU A 129 -32.10 -4.90 5.96
CA GLU A 129 -31.53 -4.13 7.08
C GLU A 129 -30.33 -4.83 7.72
N PHE A 130 -30.31 -6.17 7.78
CA PHE A 130 -29.20 -6.95 8.32
C PHE A 130 -27.97 -6.95 7.39
N LEU A 131 -28.19 -7.03 6.08
CA LEU A 131 -27.14 -6.89 5.06
C LEU A 131 -26.55 -5.47 5.05
N ASN A 132 -27.37 -4.44 5.29
CA ASN A 132 -26.91 -3.06 5.43
C ASN A 132 -26.11 -2.82 6.73
N THR A 133 -26.42 -3.55 7.81
CA THR A 133 -25.60 -3.54 9.04
C THR A 133 -24.35 -4.41 8.95
N LEU A 134 -24.30 -5.33 7.98
CA LEU A 134 -23.14 -6.17 7.69
C LEU A 134 -22.02 -5.41 6.96
N GLY A 135 -22.08 -4.08 6.84
CA GLY A 135 -20.88 -3.30 6.57
C GLY A 135 -19.88 -3.54 7.71
N PRO A 136 -18.91 -4.45 7.56
CA PRO A 136 -17.88 -4.61 8.57
C PRO A 136 -17.08 -3.32 8.56
N PRO A 137 -16.30 -3.04 9.61
CA PRO A 137 -15.17 -2.14 9.46
C PRO A 137 -14.22 -2.77 8.42
N GLY A 138 -14.42 -2.47 7.12
CA GLY A 138 -13.66 -3.08 6.03
C GLY A 138 -14.41 -3.43 4.74
N VAL A 139 -15.75 -3.38 4.66
CA VAL A 139 -16.42 -3.41 3.34
C VAL A 139 -16.57 -1.97 2.87
N HIS A 140 -15.92 -1.67 1.75
CA HIS A 140 -15.87 -0.35 1.17
C HIS A 140 -17.28 0.25 1.07
N SER A 141 -17.39 1.53 1.47
CA SER A 141 -18.45 2.45 1.07
C SER A 141 -19.03 2.05 -0.29
N HIS A 142 -20.38 2.07 -0.43
CA HIS A 142 -21.13 1.77 -1.65
C HIS A 142 -20.66 2.55 -2.90
N THR A 143 -19.66 3.42 -2.74
CA THR A 143 -19.00 4.25 -3.72
C THR A 143 -17.48 4.25 -3.49
N SER A 144 -16.70 3.90 -4.52
CA SER A 144 -15.24 4.03 -4.57
C SER A 144 -14.83 5.14 -5.53
N GLU A 145 -14.17 6.17 -5.00
CA GLU A 145 -13.59 7.27 -5.77
C GLU A 145 -12.16 6.92 -6.18
N ILE A 146 -11.88 6.94 -7.49
CA ILE A 146 -10.54 6.70 -8.02
C ILE A 146 -10.21 7.69 -9.14
N ARG A 147 -8.92 7.95 -9.35
CA ARG A 147 -8.41 8.87 -10.38
C ARG A 147 -7.35 8.17 -11.23
N ILE A 148 -7.17 8.65 -12.46
CA ILE A 148 -6.05 8.23 -13.29
C ILE A 148 -4.74 8.58 -12.58
N GLY A 149 -3.76 7.68 -12.66
CA GLY A 149 -2.48 7.78 -11.97
C GLY A 149 -2.46 7.36 -10.50
N ALA A 150 -3.62 7.17 -9.87
CA ALA A 150 -3.67 6.69 -8.49
C ALA A 150 -3.17 5.24 -8.37
N GLN A 151 -2.59 4.91 -7.22
CA GLN A 151 -2.18 3.55 -6.89
C GLN A 151 -3.30 2.81 -6.17
N ILE A 152 -3.51 1.56 -6.56
CA ILE A 152 -4.46 0.65 -5.93
C ILE A 152 -3.75 -0.66 -5.59
N ILE A 153 -4.32 -1.40 -4.64
CA ILE A 153 -3.82 -2.72 -4.24
C ILE A 153 -4.97 -3.71 -4.42
N LEU A 154 -4.67 -4.86 -5.04
CA LEU A 154 -5.63 -5.95 -5.12
C LEU A 154 -5.84 -6.55 -3.74
N LEU A 155 -7.10 -6.67 -3.30
CA LEU A 155 -7.48 -7.31 -2.04
C LEU A 155 -7.78 -8.81 -2.18
N ARG A 156 -7.71 -9.34 -3.40
CA ARG A 156 -7.91 -10.76 -3.70
C ARG A 156 -7.06 -11.18 -4.88
N THR A 157 -6.86 -12.49 -4.96
CA THR A 157 -6.20 -13.12 -6.10
C THR A 157 -7.18 -13.24 -7.26
N LEU A 158 -6.75 -12.79 -8.45
CA LEU A 158 -7.51 -12.83 -9.69
C LEU A 158 -6.89 -13.80 -10.69
N HIS A 159 -5.57 -13.70 -10.87
CA HIS A 159 -4.85 -14.48 -11.87
C HIS A 159 -3.40 -14.71 -11.42
N PRO A 160 -3.11 -15.85 -10.76
CA PRO A 160 -1.73 -16.23 -10.46
C PRO A 160 -0.92 -16.43 -11.75
N PRO A 161 0.39 -16.15 -11.73
CA PRO A 161 1.15 -15.74 -10.54
C PRO A 161 1.18 -14.21 -10.32
N SER A 162 0.62 -13.39 -11.22
CA SER A 162 0.91 -11.94 -11.31
C SER A 162 -0.11 -11.06 -10.59
N LEU A 163 -1.37 -11.48 -10.56
CA LEU A 163 -2.49 -10.79 -9.94
C LEU A 163 -2.98 -11.56 -8.71
N TYR A 164 -2.23 -11.43 -7.61
CA TYR A 164 -2.56 -12.01 -6.32
C TYR A 164 -2.91 -10.92 -5.30
N ASN A 165 -3.40 -11.32 -4.13
CA ASN A 165 -3.66 -10.37 -3.03
C ASN A 165 -2.37 -9.60 -2.66
N GLY A 166 -2.45 -8.28 -2.62
CA GLY A 166 -1.31 -7.39 -2.38
C GLY A 166 -0.61 -6.90 -3.66
N THR A 167 -0.98 -7.39 -4.85
CA THR A 167 -0.44 -6.82 -6.10
C THR A 167 -0.82 -5.35 -6.19
N ARG A 168 0.19 -4.49 -6.31
CA ARG A 168 0.03 -3.05 -6.50
C ARG A 168 -0.14 -2.75 -7.98
N LEU A 169 -1.11 -1.91 -8.30
CA LEU A 169 -1.42 -1.46 -9.65
C LEU A 169 -1.46 0.06 -9.67
N ARG A 170 -1.20 0.64 -10.83
CA ARG A 170 -1.38 2.07 -11.07
C ARG A 170 -2.45 2.26 -12.12
N ILE A 171 -3.44 3.11 -11.85
CA ILE A 171 -4.52 3.36 -12.80
C ILE A 171 -3.97 4.11 -14.01
N LYS A 172 -4.14 3.52 -15.19
CA LYS A 172 -3.80 4.15 -16.47
C LYS A 172 -5.05 4.67 -17.18
N LYS A 173 -6.15 3.91 -17.15
CA LYS A 173 -7.41 4.30 -17.76
C LYS A 173 -8.60 3.78 -16.99
N LEU A 174 -9.64 4.61 -16.91
CA LEU A 174 -10.91 4.32 -16.25
C LEU A 174 -12.02 4.25 -17.28
N MET A 175 -12.71 3.12 -17.33
CA MET A 175 -13.87 2.87 -18.17
C MET A 175 -15.05 2.42 -17.31
N THR A 176 -16.27 2.41 -17.85
CA THR A 176 -17.50 2.14 -17.08
C THR A 176 -17.44 0.89 -16.19
N ASN A 177 -16.85 -0.20 -16.67
CA ASN A 177 -16.75 -1.47 -15.93
C ASN A 177 -15.33 -2.08 -15.91
N ILE A 178 -14.34 -1.33 -16.38
CA ILE A 178 -12.97 -1.82 -16.58
C ILE A 178 -11.99 -0.75 -16.10
N ILE A 179 -11.01 -1.20 -15.32
CA ILE A 179 -9.83 -0.41 -14.95
C ILE A 179 -8.64 -1.00 -15.69
N GLU A 180 -8.01 -0.23 -16.55
CA GLU A 180 -6.71 -0.58 -17.13
C GLU A 180 -5.62 -0.06 -16.18
N ALA A 181 -4.78 -0.96 -15.69
CA ALA A 181 -3.75 -0.61 -14.73
C ALA A 181 -2.49 -1.46 -14.93
N PRO A 182 -1.32 -0.87 -15.23
CA PRO A 182 -0.06 -1.61 -15.18
C PRO A 182 0.27 -2.08 -13.76
N ILE A 183 0.84 -3.28 -13.67
CA ILE A 183 1.40 -3.83 -12.43
C ILE A 183 2.60 -2.99 -12.01
N VAL A 184 2.66 -2.61 -10.73
CA VAL A 184 3.64 -1.67 -10.15
C VAL A 184 4.92 -2.37 -9.70
N THR A 185 4.78 -3.52 -9.05
CA THR A 185 5.92 -4.24 -8.46
C THR A 185 5.78 -5.73 -8.67
N GLN A 186 6.92 -6.42 -8.65
CA GLN A 186 7.14 -7.87 -8.84
C GLN A 186 7.59 -8.22 -10.27
N TYR A 187 7.62 -9.52 -10.61
CA TYR A 187 8.21 -10.04 -11.84
C TYR A 187 7.46 -9.59 -13.11
N ALA A 188 6.18 -9.25 -12.98
CA ALA A 188 5.31 -8.79 -14.07
C ALA A 188 5.21 -7.24 -14.14
N ALA A 189 6.17 -6.50 -13.57
CA ALA A 189 6.13 -5.05 -13.54
C ALA A 189 6.05 -4.44 -14.96
N GLY A 190 5.12 -3.50 -15.14
CA GLY A 190 4.87 -2.84 -16.43
C GLY A 190 3.84 -3.54 -17.32
N GLU A 191 3.47 -4.79 -17.02
CA GLU A 191 2.38 -5.47 -17.73
C GLU A 191 1.04 -4.77 -17.47
N ASN A 192 0.33 -4.41 -18.54
CA ASN A 192 -1.01 -3.84 -18.44
C ASN A 192 -2.01 -4.93 -18.14
N VAL A 193 -2.83 -4.72 -17.10
CA VAL A 193 -3.93 -5.63 -16.77
C VAL A 193 -5.26 -4.89 -16.76
N PHE A 194 -6.33 -5.64 -17.02
CA PHE A 194 -7.70 -5.14 -17.05
C PHE A 194 -8.45 -5.72 -15.86
N ILE A 195 -8.79 -4.88 -14.90
CA ILE A 195 -9.58 -5.26 -13.75
C ILE A 195 -11.04 -5.01 -14.09
N LEU A 196 -11.77 -6.09 -14.31
CA LEU A 196 -13.21 -6.05 -14.48
C LEU A 196 -13.90 -5.84 -13.13
N ARG A 197 -15.09 -5.27 -13.18
CA ARG A 197 -16.02 -5.31 -12.05
C ARG A 197 -16.34 -6.76 -11.73
N ILE A 198 -16.21 -7.13 -10.46
CA ILE A 198 -16.45 -8.50 -10.01
C ILE A 198 -17.52 -8.49 -8.93
N SER A 199 -18.52 -9.35 -9.09
CA SER A 199 -19.57 -9.57 -8.10
C SER A 199 -19.01 -10.25 -6.85
N ILE A 200 -19.44 -9.80 -5.68
CA ILE A 200 -19.23 -10.51 -4.42
C ILE A 200 -20.47 -11.37 -4.22
N ILE A 201 -20.28 -12.69 -4.19
CA ILE A 201 -21.32 -13.63 -3.78
C ILE A 201 -20.97 -13.98 -2.32
N PRO A 202 -21.88 -13.75 -1.35
CA PRO A 202 -21.67 -14.11 0.05
C PRO A 202 -21.38 -15.59 0.27
#